data_AF-A0A348T0Q8-F1
#
_entry.id   AF-A0A348T0Q8-F1
#
_cell.length_a   1.000
_cell.length_b   1.000
_cell.length_c   1.000
_cell.angle_alpha   90.00
_cell.angle_beta   90.00
_cell.angle_gamma   90.00
#
_symmetry.space_group_name_H-M   'P 1'
#
loop_
_entity.id
_entity.type
_entity.pdbx_description
1 polymer ?
#
loop_
_entity_poly.entity_id
_entity_poly.type
_entity_poly.pdbx_seq_one_letter_code
_entity_poly.pdbx_strand_id
1 'polypeptide(L)'
;MEDHCGKAGRSKVNRLLAKQTRLFSYIEGLQAETRVYYTLWQCGPELRILVSGEAGPTVRCTFPADMECRARNLLQYLYENTVMPSQAADVLADCCTVGQVEVLNAGC
;
A
#
# COMPACT_ATOMS: atom_id res chain seq x y z
N MET A 1 -34.67 -10.67 22.06
CA MET A 1 -34.67 -10.48 20.59
C MET A 1 -33.27 -10.83 20.12
N GLU A 2 -33.20 -11.73 19.16
CA GLU A 2 -32.13 -12.70 18.99
C GLU A 2 -30.88 -12.12 18.35
N ASP A 3 -29.74 -12.32 19.02
CA ASP A 3 -28.39 -12.26 18.46
C ASP A 3 -28.21 -13.39 17.44
N HIS A 4 -28.54 -13.09 16.19
CA HIS A 4 -28.17 -13.90 15.03
C HIS A 4 -27.20 -13.13 14.14
N CYS A 5 -25.97 -12.88 14.63
CA CYS A 5 -24.85 -12.66 13.72
C CYS A 5 -24.30 -14.04 13.32
N GLY A 6 -24.91 -14.60 12.27
CA GLY A 6 -24.60 -15.90 11.71
C GLY A 6 -23.11 -16.06 11.34
N LYS A 7 -22.58 -17.24 11.66
CA LYS A 7 -21.32 -17.76 11.12
C LYS A 7 -21.39 -17.80 9.58
N ALA A 8 -20.86 -16.78 8.92
CA ALA A 8 -20.63 -16.79 7.49
C ALA A 8 -19.14 -17.04 7.22
N GLY A 9 -18.85 -18.06 6.42
CA GLY A 9 -17.50 -18.43 6.00
C GLY A 9 -16.72 -17.20 5.51
N ARG A 10 -15.56 -16.95 6.14
CA ARG A 10 -14.65 -15.84 5.85
C ARG A 10 -14.04 -16.04 4.45
N SER A 11 -14.80 -15.76 3.41
CA SER A 11 -14.21 -15.50 2.10
C SER A 11 -13.22 -14.35 2.31
N LYS A 12 -11.94 -14.62 2.04
CA LYS A 12 -10.84 -13.67 2.20
C LYS A 12 -10.92 -12.65 1.06
N VAL A 13 -12.04 -11.90 1.00
CA VAL A 13 -12.31 -10.93 -0.05
C VAL A 13 -11.27 -9.84 0.08
N ASN A 14 -10.37 -9.80 -0.91
CA ASN A 14 -9.43 -8.72 -1.07
C ASN A 14 -10.09 -7.69 -2.00
N ARG A 15 -10.43 -6.51 -1.48
CA ARG A 15 -11.09 -5.45 -2.25
C ARG A 15 -10.11 -4.33 -2.54
N LEU A 16 -9.91 -4.00 -3.81
CA LEU A 16 -9.15 -2.82 -4.21
C LEU A 16 -9.97 -1.57 -3.89
N LEU A 17 -9.39 -0.66 -3.10
CA LEU A 17 -10.03 0.58 -2.69
C LEU A 17 -9.53 1.80 -3.48
N ALA A 18 -8.25 1.79 -3.85
CA ALA A 18 -7.64 2.81 -4.70
C ALA A 18 -6.37 2.27 -5.36
N LYS A 19 -6.09 2.74 -6.58
CA LYS A 19 -4.85 2.48 -7.30
C LYS A 19 -4.43 3.75 -8.04
N GLN A 20 -3.18 4.12 -7.86
CA GLN A 20 -2.54 5.22 -8.59
C GLN A 20 -1.27 4.67 -9.22
N THR A 21 -0.95 5.16 -10.41
CA THR A 21 0.25 4.75 -11.15
C THR A 21 0.96 6.00 -11.60
N ARG A 22 2.27 6.05 -11.38
CA ARG A 22 3.11 7.12 -11.89
C ARG A 22 4.09 6.53 -12.90
N LEU A 23 4.15 7.17 -14.05
CA LEU A 23 5.08 6.85 -15.13
C LEU A 23 6.20 7.88 -15.11
N PHE A 24 7.42 7.38 -15.24
CA PHE A 24 8.62 8.19 -15.39
C PHE A 24 9.21 7.90 -16.77
N SER A 25 9.80 8.92 -17.39
CA SER A 25 10.57 8.72 -18.61
C SER A 25 11.79 7.84 -18.30
N TYR A 26 12.04 6.86 -19.16
CA TYR A 26 13.29 6.10 -19.08
C TYR A 26 14.45 7.02 -19.47
N ILE A 27 15.35 7.25 -18.52
CA ILE A 27 16.63 7.92 -18.74
C ILE A 27 17.70 6.98 -18.20
N GLU A 28 18.52 6.46 -19.10
CA GLU A 28 19.57 5.51 -18.79
C GLU A 28 20.50 6.08 -17.70
N GLY A 29 20.73 5.29 -16.65
CA GLY A 29 21.60 5.66 -15.53
C GLY A 29 20.99 6.63 -14.49
N LEU A 30 19.78 7.15 -14.70
CA LEU A 30 19.15 8.10 -13.77
C LEU A 30 18.12 7.45 -12.84
N GLN A 31 17.30 6.52 -13.34
CA GLN A 31 16.22 5.91 -12.56
C GLN A 31 15.98 4.46 -13.01
N ALA A 32 15.99 3.52 -12.06
CA ALA A 32 15.71 2.11 -12.33
C ALA A 32 14.21 1.83 -12.52
N GLU A 33 13.37 2.64 -11.88
CA GLU A 33 11.90 2.55 -11.91
C GLU A 33 11.34 3.40 -13.04
N THR A 34 10.75 2.80 -14.08
CA THR A 34 9.99 3.58 -15.08
C THR A 34 8.51 3.69 -14.72
N ARG A 35 8.07 2.82 -13.80
CA ARG A 35 6.71 2.82 -13.30
C ARG A 35 6.65 2.50 -11.81
N VAL A 36 5.87 3.29 -11.08
CA VAL A 36 5.58 3.07 -9.66
C VAL A 36 4.08 2.96 -9.45
N TYR A 37 3.67 1.97 -8.69
CA TYR A 37 2.29 1.70 -8.32
C TYR A 37 2.07 1.97 -6.84
N TYR A 38 0.97 2.66 -6.55
CA TYR A 38 0.49 2.92 -5.19
C TYR A 38 -0.91 2.32 -5.10
N THR A 39 -1.10 1.31 -4.26
CA THR A 39 -2.41 0.65 -4.11
C THR A 39 -2.86 0.61 -2.67
N LEU A 40 -4.17 0.74 -2.45
CA LEU A 40 -4.82 0.50 -1.17
C LEU A 40 -5.83 -0.64 -1.33
N TRP A 41 -5.65 -1.67 -0.51
CA TRP A 41 -6.50 -2.86 -0.48
C TRP A 41 -7.14 -3.03 0.89
N GLN A 42 -8.35 -3.57 0.92
CA GLN A 42 -8.98 -4.11 2.13
C GLN A 42 -8.88 -5.64 2.10
N CYS A 43 -8.23 -6.24 3.09
CA CYS A 43 -8.08 -7.68 3.26
C CYS A 43 -8.70 -8.09 4.60
N GLY A 44 -9.99 -8.41 4.59
CA GLY A 44 -10.73 -8.69 5.82
C GLY A 44 -10.74 -7.46 6.75
N PRO A 45 -10.28 -7.58 8.02
CA PRO A 45 -10.26 -6.47 8.97
C PRO A 45 -9.05 -5.53 8.82
N GLU A 46 -8.23 -5.73 7.79
CA GLU A 46 -7.02 -4.97 7.54
C GLU A 46 -7.14 -4.14 6.27
N LEU A 47 -6.49 -2.97 6.28
CA LEU A 47 -6.16 -2.19 5.09
C LEU A 47 -4.67 -2.35 4.81
N ARG A 48 -4.30 -2.35 3.52
CA ARG A 48 -2.91 -2.50 3.08
C ARG A 48 -2.60 -1.48 2.02
N ILE A 49 -1.67 -0.58 2.32
CA ILE A 49 -1.00 0.23 1.30
C ILE A 49 0.15 -0.59 0.75
N LEU A 50 0.27 -0.68 -0.57
CA LEU A 50 1.45 -1.22 -1.25
C LEU A 50 2.03 -0.15 -2.17
N VAL A 51 3.35 0.07 -2.04
CA VAL A 51 4.16 0.86 -2.97
C VAL A 51 5.14 -0.09 -3.64
N SER A 52 5.07 -0.20 -4.96
CA SER A 52 5.91 -1.14 -5.72
C SER A 52 6.40 -0.52 -7.02
N GLY A 53 7.63 -0.87 -7.40
CA GLY A 53 8.26 -0.51 -8.66
C GLY A 53 8.52 -1.73 -9.55
N GLU A 54 9.30 -1.54 -10.60
CA GLU A 54 9.70 -2.60 -11.53
C GLU A 54 10.99 -3.32 -11.09
N ALA A 55 11.91 -2.59 -10.44
CA ALA A 55 13.22 -3.06 -10.02
C ALA A 55 13.44 -2.96 -8.48
N GLY A 56 12.74 -2.03 -7.82
CA GLY A 56 12.83 -1.75 -6.40
C GLY A 56 11.99 -2.69 -5.52
N PRO A 57 12.12 -2.57 -4.19
CA PRO A 57 11.36 -3.40 -3.27
C PRO A 57 9.85 -3.12 -3.39
N THR A 58 9.04 -4.08 -2.96
CA THR A 58 7.63 -3.79 -2.68
C THR A 58 7.49 -3.50 -1.20
N VAL A 59 6.99 -2.31 -0.85
CA VAL A 59 6.75 -1.94 0.54
C VAL A 59 5.27 -2.06 0.84
N ARG A 60 4.94 -2.74 1.95
CA ARG A 60 3.58 -2.88 2.47
C ARG A 60 3.46 -2.15 3.79
N CYS A 61 2.38 -1.39 3.97
CA CYS A 61 1.95 -0.91 5.28
C CYS A 61 0.54 -1.40 5.59
N THR A 62 0.37 -2.04 6.74
CA THR A 62 -0.90 -2.62 7.19
C THR A 62 -1.54 -1.77 8.29
N PHE A 63 -2.85 -1.52 8.19
CA PHE A 63 -3.65 -0.74 9.13
C PHE A 63 -4.91 -1.49 9.55
N PRO A 64 -5.51 -1.16 10.70
CA PRO A 64 -6.89 -1.53 11.03
C PRO A 64 -7.92 -1.00 10.01
N ALA A 65 -9.01 -1.73 9.77
CA ALA A 65 -10.02 -1.38 8.76
C ALA A 65 -10.79 -0.07 8.99
N ASP A 66 -10.88 0.40 10.24
CA ASP A 66 -11.54 1.65 10.61
C ASP A 66 -10.73 2.91 10.21
N MET A 67 -9.48 2.73 9.76
CA MET A 67 -8.60 3.82 9.34
C MET A 67 -8.65 4.13 7.83
N GLU A 68 -9.73 3.76 7.12
CA GLU A 68 -9.79 3.92 5.66
C GLU A 68 -9.52 5.36 5.18
N CYS A 69 -10.11 6.37 5.82
CA CYS A 69 -9.88 7.77 5.46
C CYS A 69 -8.41 8.16 5.59
N ARG A 70 -7.73 7.72 6.66
CA ARG A 70 -6.30 7.98 6.88
C ARG A 70 -5.45 7.24 5.85
N ALA A 71 -5.76 5.99 5.57
CA ALA A 71 -5.04 5.19 4.57
C ALA A 71 -5.19 5.77 3.15
N ARG A 72 -6.36 6.31 2.79
CA ARG A 72 -6.57 7.02 1.52
C ARG A 72 -5.76 8.31 1.43
N ASN A 73 -5.77 9.14 2.47
CA ASN A 73 -5.01 10.38 2.49
C ASN A 73 -3.50 10.12 2.41
N LEU A 74 -3.02 9.09 3.10
CA LEU A 74 -1.62 8.69 3.02
C LEU A 74 -1.25 8.15 1.64
N LEU A 75 -2.09 7.31 1.03
CA LEU A 75 -1.86 6.85 -0.34
C LEU A 75 -1.75 8.03 -1.31
N GLN A 76 -2.62 9.03 -1.15
CA GLN A 76 -2.59 10.26 -1.96
C GLN A 76 -1.28 11.02 -1.75
N TYR A 77 -0.86 11.21 -0.50
CA TYR A 77 0.41 11.86 -0.16
C TYR A 77 1.61 11.17 -0.83
N LEU A 78 1.70 9.83 -0.76
CA LEU A 78 2.78 9.06 -1.36
C LEU A 78 2.84 9.26 -2.88
N TYR A 79 1.68 9.28 -3.54
CA TYR A 79 1.59 9.49 -4.98
C TYR A 79 1.96 10.92 -5.40
N GLU A 80 1.45 11.93 -4.68
CA GLU A 80 1.70 13.34 -4.96
C GLU A 80 3.17 13.70 -4.77
N ASN A 81 3.82 13.15 -3.74
CA ASN A 81 5.23 13.37 -3.44
C ASN A 81 6.17 12.41 -4.17
N THR A 82 5.64 11.60 -5.10
CA THR A 82 6.44 10.70 -5.93
C THR A 82 7.34 9.75 -5.13
N VAL A 83 6.85 9.27 -3.99
CA VAL A 83 7.66 8.46 -3.06
C VAL A 83 8.06 7.15 -3.73
N MET A 84 9.36 6.98 -3.94
CA MET A 84 9.90 5.80 -4.60
C MET A 84 9.78 4.57 -3.69
N PRO A 85 9.64 3.35 -4.24
CA PRO A 85 9.53 2.14 -3.44
C PRO A 85 10.72 1.93 -2.48
N SER A 86 11.93 2.33 -2.90
CA SER A 86 13.13 2.31 -2.05
C SER A 86 13.07 3.24 -0.84
N GLN A 87 12.26 4.31 -0.89
CA GLN A 87 12.07 5.28 0.18
C GLN A 87 10.77 5.05 0.97
N ALA A 88 9.86 4.24 0.42
CA ALA A 88 8.51 4.11 0.95
C ALA A 88 8.49 3.57 2.38
N ALA A 89 9.43 2.70 2.76
CA ALA A 89 9.49 2.15 4.12
C ALA A 89 9.73 3.24 5.17
N ASP A 90 10.70 4.12 4.93
CA ASP A 90 11.04 5.22 5.85
C ASP A 90 9.89 6.24 5.93
N VAL A 91 9.35 6.65 4.78
CA VAL A 91 8.23 7.60 4.72
C VAL A 91 6.99 7.03 5.42
N LEU A 92 6.70 5.75 5.22
CA LEU A 92 5.59 5.08 5.89
C LEU A 92 5.86 4.94 7.39
N ALA A 93 7.09 4.67 7.83
CA ALA A 93 7.40 4.61 9.26
C ALA A 93 7.21 5.97 9.95
N ASP A 94 7.60 7.07 9.30
CA ASP A 94 7.44 8.42 9.83
C ASP A 94 5.97 8.88 9.85
N CYS A 95 5.21 8.54 8.81
CA CYS A 95 3.82 8.99 8.64
C CYS A 95 2.79 8.05 9.32
N CYS A 96 3.15 6.78 9.51
CA CYS A 96 2.30 5.75 10.12
C CYS A 96 2.81 5.37 11.52
N THR A 97 2.35 6.09 12.53
CA THR A 97 2.61 5.70 13.94
C THR A 97 1.88 4.43 14.38
N VAL A 98 0.91 3.96 13.59
CA VAL A 98 0.00 2.84 13.94
C VAL A 98 0.06 1.70 12.93
N GLY A 99 0.73 1.91 11.80
CA GLY A 99 0.81 0.94 10.71
C GLY A 99 2.00 0.01 10.89
N GLN A 100 1.85 -1.26 10.51
CA GLN A 100 2.99 -2.17 10.42
C GLN A 100 3.60 -2.11 9.02
N VAL A 101 4.85 -1.66 8.94
CA VAL A 101 5.60 -1.52 7.68
C VAL A 101 6.48 -2.73 7.46
N GLU A 102 6.38 -3.32 6.27
CA GLU A 102 7.17 -4.48 5.86
C GLU A 102 7.74 -4.25 4.46
N VAL A 103 9.03 -4.52 4.30
CA VAL A 103 9.70 -4.55 3.00
C VAL A 103 9.60 -5.98 2.46
N LEU A 104 8.78 -6.17 1.43
CA LEU A 104 8.67 -7.41 0.69
C LEU A 104 9.76 -7.37 -0.39
N ASN A 105 10.86 -8.08 -0.16
CA ASN A 105 11.95 -8.16 -1.14
C ASN A 105 11.38 -8.59 -2.50
N ALA A 106 11.77 -7.86 -3.54
CA ALA A 106 11.70 -8.41 -4.89
C ALA A 106 12.64 -9.62 -4.89
N GLY A 107 12.08 -10.82 -5.08
CA GLY A 107 12.90 -12.02 -5.24
C GLY A 107 13.89 -11.78 -6.38
N CYS A 108 15.18 -11.99 -6.10
CA CYS A 108 16.19 -12.18 -7.13
C CYS A 108 15.85 -13.41 -7.98
#